data_AF-A0A812W197-F1
#
_entry.id   AF-A0A812W197-F1
#
_cell.length_a   1.000
_cell.length_b   1.000
_cell.length_c   1.000
_cell.angle_alpha   90.00
_cell.angle_beta   90.00
_cell.angle_gamma   90.00
#
_symmetry.space_group_name_H-M   'P 1'
#
loop_
_entity.id
_entity.type
_entity.pdbx_description
1 polymer ?
#
loop_
_entity_poly.entity_id
_entity_poly.type
_entity_poly.pdbx_seq_one_letter_code
_entity_poly.pdbx_strand_id
1 'polypeptide(L)'
;MAAALVAASVAAPGPAQAEVPKLSFFGLGGGVSDVYNQNDNPVNPYSQFSEVGADNVYKGRTDQEVARRKKALLASFERFEKTPFYIKTKQSQQLTSNLQEAAGLKQDMLYFSEPEGSEAWNKAKTFSQKVSTVGVDGRNKEWGRANQDYEVAANVLKEWKALVKF
;
A
#
# COMPACT_ATOMS: atom_id res chain seq x y z
N MET A 1 -71.52 -15.31 -27.96
CA MET A 1 -71.70 -15.47 -26.50
C MET A 1 -71.14 -16.83 -26.10
N ALA A 2 -70.31 -16.87 -25.05
CA ALA A 2 -69.79 -18.02 -24.27
C ALA A 2 -68.98 -19.11 -25.03
N ALA A 3 -67.67 -19.32 -24.82
CA ALA A 3 -66.87 -19.71 -23.64
C ALA A 3 -66.85 -21.23 -23.35
N ALA A 4 -65.68 -21.89 -23.47
CA ALA A 4 -65.26 -23.01 -22.61
C ALA A 4 -63.78 -23.42 -22.86
N LEU A 5 -63.05 -23.59 -21.76
CA LEU A 5 -61.69 -24.12 -21.63
C LEU A 5 -61.58 -25.61 -22.01
N VAL A 6 -60.34 -26.11 -22.24
CA VAL A 6 -59.65 -27.16 -21.43
C VAL A 6 -58.55 -27.89 -22.25
N ALA A 7 -57.32 -27.73 -21.74
CA ALA A 7 -56.22 -28.68 -21.49
C ALA A 7 -55.70 -29.73 -22.51
N ALA A 8 -54.36 -29.83 -22.47
CA ALA A 8 -53.54 -31.03 -22.26
C ALA A 8 -52.72 -31.56 -23.45
N SER A 9 -51.38 -31.43 -23.28
CA SER A 9 -50.25 -32.32 -23.70
C SER A 9 -50.16 -32.71 -25.19
N VAL A 10 -48.98 -32.84 -25.81
CA VAL A 10 -48.01 -33.91 -25.57
C VAL A 10 -46.64 -33.49 -26.13
N ALA A 11 -45.61 -33.86 -25.38
CA ALA A 11 -44.19 -33.61 -25.57
C ALA A 11 -43.60 -34.14 -26.89
N ALA A 12 -42.64 -33.38 -27.42
CA ALA A 12 -41.60 -33.92 -28.31
C ALA A 12 -40.38 -34.32 -27.45
N PRO A 13 -39.69 -35.43 -27.78
CA PRO A 13 -38.77 -36.13 -26.89
C PRO A 13 -37.46 -35.36 -26.68
N GLY A 14 -36.99 -35.30 -25.43
CA GLY A 14 -35.70 -34.72 -25.08
C GLY A 14 -34.54 -35.65 -25.46
N PRO A 15 -33.44 -35.15 -26.05
CA PRO A 15 -32.22 -35.91 -26.19
C PRO A 15 -31.25 -35.61 -25.04
N ALA A 16 -30.94 -36.69 -24.33
CA ALA A 16 -29.73 -36.97 -23.57
C ALA A 16 -29.38 -36.02 -22.41
N GLN A 17 -29.77 -36.44 -21.20
CA GLN A 17 -28.99 -36.18 -20.00
C GLN A 17 -27.51 -36.49 -20.29
N ALA A 18 -26.69 -35.45 -20.45
CA ALA A 18 -25.25 -35.58 -20.30
C ALA A 18 -24.96 -35.70 -18.81
N GLU A 19 -25.24 -36.87 -18.24
CA GLU A 19 -24.67 -37.27 -16.96
C GLU A 19 -23.16 -37.34 -17.12
N VAL A 20 -22.49 -36.24 -16.77
CA VAL A 20 -21.04 -36.22 -16.60
C VAL A 20 -20.70 -37.27 -15.55
N PRO A 21 -19.80 -38.24 -15.83
CA PRO A 21 -19.55 -39.36 -14.94
C PRO A 21 -18.97 -38.84 -13.62
N LYS A 22 -19.72 -39.05 -12.53
CA LYS A 22 -19.31 -38.75 -11.16
C LYS A 22 -18.28 -39.79 -10.69
N LEU A 23 -17.02 -39.60 -11.06
CA LEU A 23 -15.92 -40.40 -10.51
C LEU A 23 -15.69 -40.01 -9.04
N SER A 24 -16.20 -40.84 -8.15
CA SER A 24 -15.97 -40.77 -6.71
C SER A 24 -15.02 -41.91 -6.34
N PHE A 25 -13.78 -41.62 -5.93
CA PHE A 25 -12.93 -42.67 -5.36
C PHE A 25 -12.29 -42.34 -4.01
N PHE A 26 -12.13 -41.06 -3.63
CA PHE A 26 -11.88 -40.66 -2.23
C PHE A 26 -12.25 -39.18 -2.03
N GLY A 27 -13.11 -38.85 -1.05
CA GLY A 27 -13.34 -37.48 -0.57
C GLY A 27 -14.81 -37.02 -0.59
N LEU A 28 -15.26 -36.49 0.55
CA LEU A 28 -16.63 -36.09 0.90
C LEU A 28 -17.27 -35.09 -0.10
N GLY A 29 -18.46 -35.43 -0.60
CA GLY A 29 -19.46 -34.45 -1.07
C GLY A 29 -19.35 -34.03 -2.54
N GLY A 30 -20.41 -34.28 -3.31
CA GLY A 30 -20.55 -33.98 -4.74
C GLY A 30 -20.70 -32.49 -5.08
N GLY A 31 -19.78 -31.65 -4.63
CA GLY A 31 -19.60 -30.31 -5.15
C GLY A 31 -18.72 -30.37 -6.39
N VAL A 32 -19.20 -29.85 -7.52
CA VAL A 32 -18.30 -29.43 -8.61
C VAL A 32 -17.24 -28.54 -7.96
N SER A 33 -15.95 -28.83 -8.14
CA SER A 33 -14.87 -27.96 -7.66
C SER A 33 -14.87 -26.68 -8.51
N ASP A 34 -15.88 -25.86 -8.31
CA ASP A 34 -16.00 -24.58 -8.98
C ASP A 34 -15.08 -23.60 -8.25
N VAL A 35 -13.93 -23.37 -8.88
CA VAL A 35 -12.86 -22.49 -8.39
C VAL A 35 -13.38 -21.08 -8.13
N TYR A 36 -14.46 -20.65 -8.81
CA TYR A 36 -15.04 -19.33 -8.63
C TYR A 36 -16.02 -19.24 -7.45
N ASN A 37 -16.69 -20.33 -7.08
CA ASN A 37 -17.55 -20.36 -5.89
C ASN A 37 -16.78 -20.44 -4.56
N GLN A 38 -15.48 -20.73 -4.61
CA GLN A 38 -14.58 -20.65 -3.46
C GLN A 38 -14.02 -19.23 -3.26
N ASN A 39 -14.25 -18.32 -4.21
CA ASN A 39 -13.72 -16.98 -4.17
C ASN A 39 -14.69 -16.05 -3.42
N ASP A 40 -14.27 -15.55 -2.26
CA ASP A 40 -15.01 -14.57 -1.45
C ASP A 40 -14.79 -13.12 -1.95
N ASN A 41 -14.33 -12.95 -3.20
CA ASN A 41 -14.20 -11.66 -3.85
C ASN A 41 -15.34 -11.44 -4.88
N PRO A 42 -16.41 -10.72 -4.51
CA PRO A 42 -17.55 -10.49 -5.39
C PRO A 42 -17.25 -9.52 -6.54
N VAL A 43 -16.14 -8.76 -6.50
CA VAL A 43 -15.85 -7.67 -7.44
C VAL A 43 -14.79 -8.08 -8.47
N ASN A 44 -13.80 -8.89 -8.09
CA ASN A 44 -12.74 -9.32 -8.98
C ASN A 44 -12.59 -10.85 -9.00
N PRO A 45 -13.13 -11.54 -10.03
CA PRO A 45 -13.05 -12.99 -10.20
C PRO A 45 -11.61 -13.53 -10.32
N TYR A 46 -10.65 -12.65 -10.62
CA TYR A 46 -9.23 -13.01 -10.77
C TYR A 46 -8.40 -12.72 -9.51
N SER A 47 -8.97 -12.09 -8.49
CA SER A 47 -8.31 -11.92 -7.19
C SER A 47 -8.71 -13.05 -6.26
N GLN A 48 -7.73 -13.73 -5.66
CA GLN A 48 -7.96 -14.75 -4.63
C GLN A 48 -8.15 -14.15 -3.23
N PHE A 49 -7.89 -12.84 -3.07
CA PHE A 49 -8.04 -12.15 -1.79
C PHE A 49 -9.42 -11.51 -1.70
N SER A 50 -10.06 -11.60 -0.54
CA SER A 50 -11.28 -10.87 -0.20
C SER A 50 -11.04 -9.36 -0.23
N GLU A 51 -12.11 -8.58 -0.36
CA GLU A 51 -12.02 -7.12 -0.35
C GLU A 51 -11.58 -6.57 1.01
N VAL A 52 -11.11 -5.31 1.01
CA VAL A 52 -10.78 -4.62 2.26
C VAL A 52 -12.07 -4.24 2.99
N GLY A 53 -12.52 -5.08 3.93
CA GLY A 53 -13.76 -4.91 4.68
C GLY A 53 -13.57 -4.92 6.20
N ALA A 54 -14.69 -4.77 6.92
CA ALA A 54 -14.73 -4.73 8.38
C ALA A 54 -14.35 -6.07 9.05
N ASP A 55 -14.55 -7.18 8.34
CA ASP A 55 -14.28 -8.54 8.81
C ASP A 55 -12.80 -8.95 8.63
N ASN A 56 -11.97 -8.05 8.10
CA ASN A 56 -10.55 -8.32 7.93
C ASN A 56 -9.82 -8.35 9.27
N VAL A 57 -8.96 -9.37 9.44
CA VAL A 57 -8.08 -9.50 10.60
C VAL A 57 -7.13 -8.31 10.71
N TYR A 58 -6.63 -7.82 9.57
CA TYR A 58 -5.82 -6.61 9.53
C TYR A 58 -6.70 -5.37 9.63
N LYS A 59 -6.52 -4.61 10.71
CA LYS A 59 -7.14 -3.30 10.90
C LYS A 59 -6.09 -2.23 10.62
N GLY A 60 -6.39 -1.35 9.66
CA GLY A 60 -5.55 -0.19 9.39
C GLY A 60 -5.57 0.80 10.57
N ARG A 61 -4.47 1.52 10.75
CA ARG A 61 -4.32 2.59 11.76
C ARG A 61 -4.57 2.17 13.22
N THR A 62 -4.21 0.94 13.57
CA THR A 62 -4.16 0.54 14.99
C THR A 62 -3.13 1.36 15.75
N ASP A 63 -3.33 1.55 17.06
CA ASP A 63 -2.39 2.30 17.92
C ASP A 63 -0.97 1.73 17.86
N GLN A 64 -0.85 0.40 17.74
CA GLN A 64 0.45 -0.26 17.57
C GLN A 64 1.12 0.10 16.24
N GLU A 65 0.36 0.16 15.15
CA GLU A 65 0.90 0.56 13.85
C GLU A 65 1.34 2.02 13.86
N VAL A 66 0.50 2.91 14.41
CA VAL A 66 0.82 4.34 14.57
C VAL A 66 2.09 4.53 15.39
N ALA A 67 2.20 3.86 16.54
CA ALA A 67 3.38 3.93 17.39
C ALA A 67 4.64 3.40 16.71
N ARG A 68 4.53 2.27 15.98
CA ARG A 68 5.65 1.68 15.22
C ARG A 68 6.16 2.64 14.14
N ARG A 69 5.25 3.21 13.34
CA ARG A 69 5.59 4.17 12.28
C ARG A 69 6.17 5.45 12.86
N LYS A 70 5.58 5.97 13.94
CA LYS A 70 6.11 7.16 14.64
C LYS A 70 7.54 6.93 15.12
N LYS A 71 7.83 5.76 15.71
CA LYS A 71 9.19 5.38 16.15
C LYS A 71 10.17 5.29 14.98
N ALA A 72 9.78 4.66 13.87
CA ALA A 72 10.61 4.55 12.68
C ALA A 72 10.94 5.93 12.07
N LEU A 73 9.96 6.83 12.08
CA LEU A 73 10.06 8.17 11.55
C LEU A 73 10.95 9.07 12.43
N LEU A 74 10.84 8.96 13.76
CA LEU A 74 11.76 9.60 14.71
C LEU A 74 13.21 9.14 14.49
N ALA A 75 13.46 7.85 14.38
CA ALA A 75 14.80 7.31 14.09
C ALA A 75 15.34 7.83 12.75
N SER A 76 14.46 8.00 11.75
CA SER A 76 14.84 8.57 10.45
C SER A 76 15.18 10.05 10.55
N PHE A 77 14.50 10.82 11.42
CA PHE A 77 14.83 12.22 11.68
C PHE A 77 16.17 12.38 12.40
N GLU A 78 16.46 11.55 13.39
CA GLU A 78 17.77 11.55 14.06
C GLU A 78 18.92 11.25 13.08
N ARG A 79 18.68 10.39 12.10
CA ARG A 79 19.64 10.13 11.01
C ARG A 79 19.78 11.36 10.12
N PHE A 80 18.67 11.98 9.72
CA PHE A 80 18.69 13.18 8.90
C PHE A 80 19.47 14.32 9.58
N GLU A 81 19.34 14.51 10.89
CA GLU A 81 20.07 15.52 11.67
C GLU A 81 21.60 15.32 11.67
N LYS A 82 22.09 14.10 11.42
CA LYS A 82 23.53 13.80 11.28
C LYS A 82 24.07 14.12 9.89
N THR A 83 23.21 14.39 8.91
CA THR A 83 23.59 14.70 7.52
C THR A 83 24.62 15.84 7.39
N PRO A 84 24.49 16.97 8.11
CA PRO A 84 25.47 18.07 8.04
C PRO A 84 26.87 17.64 8.47
N PHE A 85 26.98 16.73 9.44
CA PHE A 85 28.26 16.19 9.88
C PHE A 85 28.96 15.46 8.73
N TYR A 86 28.24 14.60 8.00
CA TYR A 86 28.80 13.87 6.85
C TYR A 86 29.12 14.78 5.67
N ILE A 87 28.32 15.83 5.43
CA ILE A 87 28.60 16.85 4.41
C ILE A 87 29.89 17.61 4.77
N LYS A 88 30.02 18.07 6.01
CA LYS A 88 31.19 18.83 6.48
C LYS A 88 32.47 18.00 6.46
N THR A 89 32.38 16.74 6.89
CA THR A 89 33.51 15.79 6.89
C THR A 89 33.76 15.15 5.52
N LYS A 90 32.93 15.48 4.51
CA LYS A 90 33.03 14.98 3.13
C LYS A 90 32.98 13.46 3.01
N GLN A 91 32.22 12.81 3.90
CA GLN A 91 32.07 11.35 3.95
C GLN A 91 30.90 10.90 3.07
N SER A 92 31.10 10.80 1.76
CA SER A 92 30.03 10.53 0.78
C SER A 92 29.34 9.17 0.98
N GLN A 93 30.13 8.14 1.33
CA GLN A 93 29.60 6.80 1.52
C GLN A 93 28.78 6.67 2.81
N GLN A 94 29.23 7.32 3.89
CA GLN A 94 28.49 7.36 5.15
C GLN A 94 27.20 8.18 5.02
N LEU A 95 27.25 9.30 4.29
CA LEU A 95 26.08 10.08 3.95
C LEU A 95 25.04 9.23 3.21
N THR A 96 25.47 8.51 2.16
CA THR A 96 24.57 7.69 1.35
C THR A 96 23.97 6.54 2.16
N SER A 97 24.78 5.83 2.96
CA SER A 97 24.32 4.73 3.83
C SER A 97 23.30 5.23 4.85
N ASN A 98 23.60 6.34 5.52
CA ASN A 98 22.74 6.91 6.55
C ASN A 98 21.35 7.31 6.01
N LEU A 99 21.30 7.87 4.79
CA LEU A 99 20.04 8.24 4.14
C LEU A 99 19.29 7.03 3.58
N GLN A 100 19.99 6.00 3.08
CA GLN A 100 19.37 4.76 2.61
C GLN A 100 18.74 3.95 3.73
N GLU A 101 19.36 3.91 4.92
CA GLU A 101 18.79 3.25 6.09
C GLU A 101 17.48 3.90 6.57
N ALA A 102 17.16 5.11 6.08
CA ALA A 102 15.85 5.74 6.27
C ALA A 102 14.81 5.33 5.21
N ALA A 103 14.95 4.16 4.57
CA ALA A 103 14.13 3.70 3.43
C ALA A 103 12.60 3.76 3.62
N GLY A 104 12.09 3.73 4.86
CA GLY A 104 10.65 3.85 5.18
C GLY A 104 10.13 5.28 5.32
N LEU A 105 11.01 6.28 5.38
CA LEU A 105 10.68 7.67 5.74
C LEU A 105 9.56 8.26 4.89
N LYS A 106 9.61 8.07 3.56
CA LYS A 106 8.58 8.59 2.66
C LYS A 106 7.22 8.00 2.96
N GLN A 107 7.12 6.68 3.09
CA GLN A 107 5.85 5.99 3.31
C GLN A 107 5.24 6.39 4.66
N ASP A 108 6.07 6.45 5.70
CA ASP A 108 5.62 6.81 7.05
C ASP A 108 5.22 8.30 7.13
N MET A 109 5.92 9.21 6.44
CA MET A 109 5.50 10.62 6.39
C MET A 109 4.18 10.79 5.65
N LEU A 110 3.99 10.12 4.52
CA LEU A 110 2.73 10.19 3.76
C LEU A 110 1.55 9.67 4.59
N TYR A 111 1.75 8.60 5.37
CA TYR A 111 0.75 8.06 6.29
C TYR A 111 0.26 9.11 7.32
N PHE A 112 1.16 9.93 7.87
CA PHE A 112 0.78 11.02 8.79
C PHE A 112 0.27 12.29 8.09
N SER A 113 0.34 12.36 6.76
CA SER A 113 0.01 13.55 5.97
C SER A 113 -1.34 13.50 5.27
N GLU A 114 -2.10 12.42 5.44
CA GLU A 114 -3.41 12.26 4.82
C GLU A 114 -4.35 13.46 5.08
N PRO A 115 -5.23 13.81 4.12
CA PRO A 115 -5.52 13.11 2.86
C PRO A 115 -4.47 13.35 1.75
N GLU A 116 -4.47 12.51 0.72
CA GLU A 116 -3.61 12.68 -0.45
C GLU A 116 -3.85 14.05 -1.12
N GLY A 117 -2.76 14.74 -1.46
CA GLY A 117 -2.81 16.08 -2.08
C GLY A 117 -2.93 17.24 -1.10
N SER A 118 -3.05 16.97 0.21
CA SER A 118 -3.01 18.01 1.25
C SER A 118 -1.68 18.78 1.25
N GLU A 119 -1.64 19.94 1.91
CA GLU A 119 -0.40 20.69 2.07
C GLU A 119 0.68 19.85 2.77
N ALA A 120 0.33 19.15 3.86
CA ALA A 120 1.24 18.25 4.56
C ALA A 120 1.75 17.14 3.63
N TRP A 121 0.89 16.59 2.78
CA TRP A 121 1.25 15.54 1.82
C TRP A 121 2.29 16.03 0.82
N ASN A 122 2.06 17.23 0.27
CA ASN A 122 2.99 17.83 -0.68
C ASN A 122 4.33 18.19 -0.01
N LYS A 123 4.31 18.68 1.24
CA LYS A 123 5.54 18.93 2.02
C LYS A 123 6.31 17.63 2.30
N ALA A 124 5.64 16.54 2.65
CA ALA A 124 6.27 15.22 2.83
C ALA A 124 6.93 14.73 1.53
N LYS A 125 6.26 14.88 0.38
CA LYS A 125 6.84 14.55 -0.94
C LYS A 125 8.08 15.40 -1.22
N THR A 126 7.98 16.72 -1.08
CA THR A 126 9.11 17.64 -1.30
C THR A 126 10.29 17.31 -0.41
N PHE A 127 10.06 17.05 0.88
CA PHE A 127 11.11 16.62 1.80
C PHE A 127 11.77 15.32 1.34
N SER A 128 10.99 14.29 0.99
CA SER A 128 11.55 13.01 0.52
C SER A 128 12.38 13.15 -0.76
N GLN A 129 11.97 14.03 -1.66
CA GLN A 129 12.72 14.35 -2.88
C GLN A 129 14.02 15.08 -2.56
N LYS A 130 13.99 16.05 -1.64
CA LYS A 130 15.18 16.78 -1.22
C LYS A 130 16.18 15.89 -0.48
N VAL A 131 15.73 15.00 0.40
CA VAL A 131 16.59 13.97 1.02
C VAL A 131 17.27 13.10 -0.05
N SER A 132 16.53 12.69 -1.08
CA SER A 132 17.10 11.92 -2.19
C SER A 132 18.14 12.74 -2.96
N THR A 133 17.88 14.03 -3.18
CA THR A 133 18.80 14.94 -3.88
C THR A 133 20.08 15.17 -3.09
N VAL A 134 19.99 15.36 -1.77
CA VAL A 134 21.17 15.42 -0.87
C VAL A 134 22.03 14.17 -0.98
N GLY A 135 21.40 12.98 -1.08
CA GLY A 135 22.12 11.73 -1.31
C GLY A 135 22.86 11.69 -2.66
N VAL A 136 22.23 12.19 -3.72
CA VAL A 136 22.82 12.29 -5.06
C VAL A 136 23.98 13.28 -5.08
N ASP A 137 23.78 14.49 -4.57
CA ASP A 137 24.80 15.53 -4.51
C ASP A 137 25.99 15.11 -3.63
N GLY A 138 25.70 14.44 -2.51
CA GLY A 138 26.69 13.83 -1.64
C GLY A 138 27.53 12.76 -2.34
N ARG A 139 26.89 11.91 -3.16
CA ARG A 139 27.57 10.92 -4.00
C ARG A 139 28.44 11.57 -5.08
N ASN A 140 27.93 12.63 -5.70
CA ASN A 140 28.63 13.40 -6.73
C ASN A 140 29.70 14.35 -6.14
N LYS A 141 29.82 14.41 -4.81
CA LYS A 141 30.76 15.27 -4.07
C LYS A 141 30.50 16.77 -4.28
N GLU A 142 29.25 17.12 -4.59
CA GLU A 142 28.78 18.50 -4.77
C GLU A 142 28.39 19.10 -3.42
N TRP A 143 29.34 19.20 -2.50
CA TRP A 143 29.09 19.52 -1.08
C TRP A 143 28.35 20.84 -0.85
N GLY A 144 28.59 21.85 -1.68
CA GLY A 144 27.88 23.13 -1.60
C GLY A 144 26.39 22.99 -1.89
N ARG A 145 26.04 22.23 -2.94
CA ARG A 145 24.64 21.94 -3.30
C ARG A 145 23.99 21.01 -2.29
N ALA A 146 24.69 19.96 -1.86
CA ALA A 146 24.23 19.06 -0.81
C ALA A 146 23.87 19.81 0.48
N ASN A 147 24.67 20.82 0.87
CA ASN A 147 24.38 21.64 2.04
C ASN A 147 23.16 22.54 1.82
N GLN A 148 23.03 23.17 0.65
CA GLN A 148 21.86 23.99 0.31
C GLN A 148 20.57 23.15 0.32
N ASP A 149 20.60 21.96 -0.30
CA ASP A 149 19.45 21.07 -0.32
C ASP A 149 19.12 20.48 1.04
N TYR A 150 20.13 20.28 1.90
CA TYR A 150 19.90 19.93 3.31
C TYR A 150 19.13 21.04 4.05
N GLU A 151 19.57 22.30 3.92
CA GLU A 151 18.89 23.43 4.59
C GLU A 151 17.43 23.58 4.10
N VAL A 152 17.21 23.40 2.80
CA VAL A 152 15.85 23.40 2.23
C VAL A 152 15.04 22.24 2.79
N ALA A 153 15.59 21.02 2.84
CA ALA A 153 14.93 19.86 3.42
C ALA A 153 14.60 20.07 4.91
N ALA A 154 15.52 20.63 5.69
CA ALA A 154 15.33 20.91 7.11
C ALA A 154 14.19 21.90 7.35
N ASN A 155 14.08 22.95 6.53
CA ASN A 155 12.98 23.91 6.59
C ASN A 155 11.64 23.27 6.23
N VAL A 156 11.58 22.49 5.14
CA VAL A 156 10.35 21.77 4.74
C VAL A 156 9.93 20.78 5.83
N LEU A 157 10.89 20.10 6.48
CA LEU A 157 10.61 19.20 7.59
C LEU A 157 10.00 19.93 8.78
N LYS A 158 10.52 21.11 9.13
CA LYS A 158 9.98 21.94 10.22
C LYS A 158 8.55 22.36 9.94
N GLU A 159 8.27 22.83 8.72
CA GLU A 159 6.92 23.19 8.28
C GLU A 159 5.97 21.99 8.32
N TRP A 160 6.42 20.83 7.82
CA TRP A 160 5.64 19.61 7.85
C TRP A 160 5.29 19.19 9.29
N LYS A 161 6.27 19.19 10.20
CA LYS A 161 6.05 18.86 11.63
C LYS A 161 5.01 19.79 12.27
N ALA A 162 5.02 21.07 11.90
CA ALA A 162 4.03 22.03 12.39
C ALA A 162 2.61 21.75 11.88
N LEU A 163 2.47 21.36 10.59
CA LEU A 163 1.17 21.05 9.99
C LEU A 163 0.52 19.80 10.61
N VAL A 164 1.30 18.72 10.76
CA VAL A 164 0.77 17.44 11.26
C VAL A 164 0.83 17.32 12.78
N LYS A 165 1.33 18.35 13.48
CA LYS A 165 1.57 18.37 14.94
C LYS A 165 2.34 17.13 15.41
N PHE A 166 3.43 16.84 14.70
CA PHE A 166 4.21 15.62 14.88
C PHE A 166 4.89 15.52 16.26
#